data_AF-A0A2G9S4G5-F1
#
_entry.id   AF-A0A2G9S4G5-F1
#
_cell.length_a   1.000
_cell.length_b   1.000
_cell.length_c   1.000
_cell.angle_alpha   90.00
_cell.angle_beta   90.00
_cell.angle_gamma   90.00
#
_symmetry.space_group_name_H-M   'P 1'
#
loop_
_entity.id
_entity.type
_entity.pdbx_description
1 polymer ?
#
loop_
_entity_poly.entity_id
_entity_poly.type
_entity_poly.pdbx_seq_one_letter_code
_entity_poly.pdbx_strand_id
1 'polypeptide(L)'
;LTNAGDDVVVFYNDKASFTSMLELMAAAREGVEENSPLMYHISLVNLLAACAEGKNVYTEIKCTSLLPLEDVVRVVTHEDCITEVKISYVNFVNHCYVDTEVEMKEIYTTNHIWTLFENFILDMARVCNKREKRLPDPTLEKYVLTVDLETISAFSALR
;
A
#
# COMPACT_ATOMS: atom_id res chain seq x y z
N LEU A 1 14.62 -21.56 29.26
CA LEU A 1 14.09 -21.86 27.91
C LEU A 1 13.16 -20.71 27.56
N THR A 2 13.59 -19.94 26.59
CA THR A 2 13.03 -18.69 26.07
C THR A 2 11.57 -18.86 25.64
N ASN A 3 10.67 -18.09 26.25
CA ASN A 3 9.35 -17.84 25.69
C ASN A 3 9.50 -16.93 24.47
N ALA A 4 9.73 -17.54 23.31
CA ALA A 4 9.55 -16.95 21.99
C ALA A 4 8.05 -16.94 21.66
N GLY A 5 7.28 -16.18 22.43
CA GLY A 5 5.84 -16.11 22.35
C GLY A 5 5.41 -14.65 22.37
N ASP A 6 5.63 -13.99 21.23
CA ASP A 6 4.90 -12.83 20.73
C ASP A 6 5.66 -12.32 19.49
N ASP A 7 5.57 -13.07 18.39
CA ASP A 7 5.71 -12.48 17.04
C ASP A 7 4.50 -11.54 16.87
N VAL A 8 4.53 -10.39 17.53
CA VAL A 8 3.46 -9.40 17.43
C VAL A 8 3.46 -8.90 16.00
N VAL A 9 2.43 -9.30 15.27
CA VAL A 9 2.10 -8.68 13.99
C VAL A 9 1.74 -7.23 14.29
N VAL A 10 2.68 -6.30 14.08
CA VAL A 10 2.46 -4.87 14.35
C VAL A 10 1.79 -4.25 13.14
N PHE A 11 0.47 -4.09 13.21
CA PHE A 11 -0.25 -3.22 12.30
C PHE A 11 -0.38 -1.82 12.91
N TYR A 12 -0.07 -0.80 12.12
CA TYR A 12 -0.10 0.61 12.53
C TYR A 12 -1.50 1.24 12.38
N ASN A 13 -2.51 0.55 12.91
CA ASN A 13 -3.92 0.85 12.63
C ASN A 13 -4.50 1.89 13.59
N ASP A 14 -3.94 2.07 14.78
CA ASP A 14 -4.35 3.15 15.69
C ASP A 14 -3.53 4.44 15.46
N LYS A 15 -3.97 5.54 16.05
CA LYS A 15 -3.34 6.85 15.82
C LYS A 15 -1.90 6.92 16.32
N ALA A 16 -1.59 6.30 17.46
CA ALA A 16 -0.26 6.35 18.04
C ALA A 16 0.70 5.48 17.23
N SER A 17 0.30 4.25 16.90
CA SER A 17 1.10 3.37 16.04
C SER A 17 1.29 3.96 14.65
N PHE A 18 0.26 4.55 14.03
CA PHE A 18 0.42 5.25 12.75
C PHE A 18 1.46 6.38 12.81
N THR A 19 1.52 7.13 13.90
CA THR A 19 2.53 8.18 14.08
C THR A 19 3.94 7.58 14.12
N SER A 20 4.14 6.46 14.82
CA SER A 20 5.41 5.73 14.81
C SER A 20 5.79 5.22 13.42
N MET A 21 4.81 4.77 12.61
CA MET A 21 5.06 4.39 11.22
C MET A 21 5.57 5.56 10.39
N LEU A 22 4.99 6.75 10.56
CA LEU A 22 5.44 7.96 9.88
C LEU A 22 6.86 8.36 10.27
N GLU A 23 7.23 8.22 11.55
CA GLU A 23 8.60 8.45 12.01
C GLU A 23 9.59 7.48 11.34
N LEU A 24 9.21 6.21 11.20
CA LEU A 24 10.01 5.21 10.49
C LEU A 24 10.15 5.56 9.00
N MET A 25 9.07 5.99 8.34
CA MET A 25 9.12 6.45 6.94
C MET A 25 10.00 7.69 6.77
N ALA A 26 9.91 8.65 7.69
CA ALA A 26 10.73 9.85 7.67
C ALA A 26 12.22 9.52 7.80
N ALA A 27 12.58 8.55 8.65
CA ALA A 27 13.94 8.05 8.80
C ALA A 27 14.43 7.29 7.54
N ALA A 28 13.53 6.63 6.82
CA ALA A 28 13.82 5.82 5.63
C ALA A 28 13.77 6.61 4.30
N ARG A 29 13.74 7.96 4.33
CA ARG A 29 13.62 8.79 3.10
C ARG A 29 14.74 8.59 2.08
N GLU A 30 15.93 8.21 2.53
CA GLU A 30 17.08 7.91 1.66
C GLU A 30 17.13 6.42 1.23
N GLY A 31 16.18 5.63 1.68
CA GLY A 31 16.07 4.20 1.41
C GLY A 31 15.68 3.39 2.63
N VAL A 32 14.97 2.29 2.39
CA VAL A 32 14.56 1.35 3.45
C VAL A 32 15.69 0.36 3.74
N GLU A 33 16.17 0.32 4.99
CA GLU A 33 17.19 -0.65 5.41
C GLU A 33 16.61 -2.07 5.52
N GLU A 34 17.36 -3.08 5.07
CA GLU A 34 16.92 -4.48 4.92
C GLU A 34 16.41 -5.13 6.23
N ASN A 35 16.98 -4.77 7.38
CA ASN A 35 16.60 -5.33 8.69
C ASN A 35 15.84 -4.31 9.58
N SER A 36 15.26 -3.28 8.98
CA SER A 36 14.50 -2.26 9.72
C SER A 36 13.09 -2.72 10.08
N PRO A 37 12.49 -2.15 11.15
CA PRO A 37 11.07 -2.34 11.44
C PRO A 37 10.15 -1.99 10.27
N LEU A 38 10.53 -0.99 9.45
CA LEU A 38 9.76 -0.60 8.28
C LEU A 38 9.82 -1.65 7.17
N MET A 39 10.99 -2.26 6.92
CA MET A 39 11.12 -3.35 5.95
C MET A 39 10.32 -4.58 6.38
N TYR A 40 10.33 -4.91 7.68
CA TYR A 40 9.49 -5.97 8.23
C TYR A 40 8.01 -5.69 7.94
N HIS A 41 7.56 -4.45 8.19
CA HIS A 41 6.18 -4.04 7.91
C HIS A 41 5.81 -4.15 6.42
N ILE A 42 6.67 -3.65 5.53
CA ILE A 42 6.47 -3.76 4.07
C ILE A 42 6.36 -5.23 3.66
N SER A 43 7.22 -6.08 4.21
CA SER A 43 7.22 -7.53 3.93
C SER A 43 5.95 -8.20 4.44
N LEU A 44 5.44 -7.80 5.60
CA LEU A 44 4.18 -8.28 6.14
C LEU A 44 3.00 -7.90 5.24
N VAL A 45 2.92 -6.66 4.76
CA VAL A 45 1.86 -6.22 3.85
C VAL A 45 1.92 -6.98 2.53
N ASN A 46 3.11 -7.18 1.96
CA ASN A 46 3.29 -8.00 0.76
C ASN A 46 2.85 -9.46 0.97
N LEU A 47 3.12 -10.03 2.15
CA LEU A 47 2.69 -11.38 2.51
C LEU A 47 1.16 -11.47 2.57
N LEU A 48 0.49 -10.48 3.17
CA LEU A 48 -0.99 -10.45 3.22
C LEU A 48 -1.60 -10.34 1.82
N ALA A 49 -0.99 -9.54 0.95
CA ALA A 49 -1.41 -9.39 -0.43
C ALA A 49 -1.33 -10.73 -1.17
N ALA A 50 -0.21 -11.44 -1.05
CA ALA A 50 -0.03 -12.78 -1.61
C ALA A 50 -0.99 -13.83 -1.00
N CYS A 51 -1.33 -13.70 0.29
CA CYS A 51 -2.34 -14.55 0.92
C CYS A 51 -3.74 -14.32 0.36
N ALA A 52 -4.07 -13.08 -0.04
CA ALA A 52 -5.36 -12.70 -0.60
C ALA A 52 -5.51 -13.02 -2.10
N GLU A 53 -4.42 -13.14 -2.85
CA GLU A 53 -4.45 -13.62 -4.25
C GLU A 53 -5.01 -15.07 -4.36
N GLY A 54 -4.90 -15.86 -3.29
CA GLY A 54 -5.43 -17.21 -3.25
C GLY A 54 -6.96 -17.23 -3.22
N LYS A 55 -7.59 -18.19 -3.91
CA LYS A 55 -9.05 -18.37 -3.99
C LYS A 55 -9.74 -18.83 -2.69
N ASN A 56 -9.17 -18.50 -1.53
CA ASN A 56 -9.71 -18.84 -0.23
C ASN A 56 -10.36 -17.60 0.41
N VAL A 57 -11.68 -17.51 0.25
CA VAL A 57 -12.53 -16.44 0.80
C VAL A 57 -12.28 -16.21 2.30
N TYR A 58 -11.98 -17.25 3.08
CA TYR A 58 -11.71 -17.07 4.51
C TYR A 58 -10.39 -16.31 4.77
N THR A 59 -9.38 -16.55 3.95
CA THR A 59 -8.10 -15.84 4.00
C THR A 59 -8.27 -14.40 3.54
N GLU A 60 -9.01 -14.17 2.45
CA GLU A 60 -9.35 -12.83 1.95
C GLU A 60 -10.01 -11.99 3.05
N ILE A 61 -11.09 -12.51 3.67
CA ILE A 61 -11.81 -11.84 4.77
C ILE A 61 -10.87 -11.50 5.94
N LYS A 62 -9.95 -12.42 6.27
CA LYS A 62 -8.98 -12.15 7.35
C LYS A 62 -7.99 -11.05 6.97
N CYS A 63 -7.45 -11.08 5.77
CA CYS A 63 -6.54 -10.05 5.27
C CYS A 63 -7.21 -8.66 5.30
N THR A 64 -8.42 -8.54 4.75
CA THR A 64 -9.16 -7.26 4.73
C THR A 64 -9.59 -6.81 6.12
N SER A 65 -9.81 -7.73 7.07
CA SER A 65 -10.07 -7.37 8.48
C SER A 65 -8.83 -6.87 9.23
N LEU A 66 -7.63 -7.35 8.87
CA LEU A 66 -6.36 -6.94 9.47
C LEU A 66 -5.87 -5.60 8.91
N LEU A 67 -6.14 -5.35 7.62
CA LEU A 67 -5.78 -4.13 6.93
C LEU A 67 -6.95 -3.64 6.06
N PRO A 68 -7.91 -2.93 6.66
CA PRO A 68 -9.10 -2.45 5.95
C PRO A 68 -8.73 -1.37 4.92
N LEU A 69 -9.54 -1.24 3.87
CA LEU A 69 -9.31 -0.29 2.78
C LEU A 69 -9.12 1.15 3.28
N GLU A 70 -9.88 1.58 4.29
CA GLU A 70 -9.76 2.91 4.89
C GLU A 70 -8.34 3.19 5.41
N ASP A 71 -7.75 2.22 6.12
CA ASP A 71 -6.39 2.34 6.65
C ASP A 71 -5.35 2.35 5.53
N VAL A 72 -5.57 1.57 4.47
CA VAL A 72 -4.72 1.61 3.28
C VAL A 72 -4.74 2.99 2.64
N VAL A 73 -5.93 3.55 2.39
CA VAL A 73 -6.06 4.88 1.80
C VAL A 73 -5.42 5.94 2.68
N ARG A 74 -5.62 5.86 3.99
CA ARG A 74 -4.98 6.76 4.96
C ARG A 74 -3.45 6.74 4.86
N VAL A 75 -2.85 5.56 4.75
CA VAL A 75 -1.38 5.41 4.62
C VAL A 75 -0.90 5.92 3.26
N VAL A 76 -1.49 5.45 2.15
CA VAL A 76 -1.03 5.78 0.78
C VAL A 76 -1.16 7.27 0.48
N THR A 77 -2.22 7.90 0.98
CA THR A 77 -2.48 9.32 0.72
C THR A 77 -1.75 10.28 1.65
N HIS A 78 -1.10 9.78 2.70
CA HIS A 78 -0.30 10.62 3.59
C HIS A 78 0.89 11.25 2.84
N GLU A 79 1.17 12.52 3.12
CA GLU A 79 2.21 13.28 2.40
C GLU A 79 3.62 12.72 2.60
N ASP A 80 3.89 12.18 3.79
CA ASP A 80 5.16 11.53 4.15
C ASP A 80 5.27 10.05 3.73
N CYS A 81 4.27 9.49 3.05
CA CYS A 81 4.31 8.11 2.62
C CYS A 81 5.37 7.92 1.52
N ILE A 82 6.37 7.06 1.81
CA ILE A 82 7.45 6.73 0.86
C ILE A 82 6.99 5.71 -0.18
N THR A 83 7.64 5.72 -1.34
CA THR A 83 7.24 4.93 -2.51
C THR A 83 7.23 3.42 -2.23
N GLU A 84 8.16 2.90 -1.45
CA GLU A 84 8.25 1.48 -1.09
C GLU A 84 7.02 1.01 -0.33
N VAL A 85 6.50 1.84 0.57
CA VAL A 85 5.26 1.54 1.30
C VAL A 85 4.07 1.62 0.34
N LYS A 86 4.00 2.66 -0.50
CA LYS A 86 2.95 2.78 -1.52
C LYS A 86 2.84 1.55 -2.41
N ILE A 87 3.96 1.03 -2.92
CA ILE A 87 4.00 -0.19 -3.72
C ILE A 87 3.31 -1.35 -2.99
N SER A 88 3.74 -1.65 -1.75
CA SER A 88 3.18 -2.78 -1.00
C SER A 88 1.68 -2.62 -0.70
N TYR A 89 1.25 -1.42 -0.33
CA TYR A 89 -0.15 -1.13 0.02
C TYR A 89 -1.07 -1.14 -1.19
N VAL A 90 -0.65 -0.58 -2.33
CA VAL A 90 -1.46 -0.59 -3.55
C VAL A 90 -1.53 -1.99 -4.16
N ASN A 91 -0.45 -2.78 -4.07
CA ASN A 91 -0.51 -4.20 -4.44
C ASN A 91 -1.48 -5.00 -3.56
N PHE A 92 -1.51 -4.71 -2.25
CA PHE A 92 -2.54 -5.27 -1.37
C PHE A 92 -3.95 -4.89 -1.83
N VAL A 93 -4.16 -3.63 -2.25
CA VAL A 93 -5.46 -3.20 -2.80
C VAL A 93 -5.82 -3.98 -4.07
N ASN A 94 -4.87 -4.12 -5.00
CA ASN A 94 -5.07 -4.86 -6.23
C ASN A 94 -5.52 -6.30 -5.93
N HIS A 95 -4.78 -7.02 -5.10
CA HIS A 95 -5.10 -8.42 -4.82
C HIS A 95 -6.36 -8.62 -3.97
N CYS A 96 -6.63 -7.73 -3.01
CA CYS A 96 -7.77 -7.93 -2.10
C CYS A 96 -9.10 -7.39 -2.64
N TYR A 97 -9.06 -6.40 -3.54
CA TYR A 97 -10.27 -5.67 -3.93
C TYR A 97 -10.47 -5.57 -5.45
N VAL A 98 -9.39 -5.65 -6.25
CA VAL A 98 -9.47 -5.54 -7.72
C VAL A 98 -9.52 -6.90 -8.38
N ASP A 99 -8.70 -7.85 -7.92
CA ASP A 99 -8.66 -9.20 -8.48
C ASP A 99 -9.86 -10.06 -8.03
N THR A 100 -10.58 -9.62 -6.99
CA THR A 100 -11.71 -10.35 -6.40
C THR A 100 -13.05 -9.94 -7.04
N GLU A 101 -13.73 -10.85 -7.72
CA GLU A 101 -15.02 -10.60 -8.42
C GLU A 101 -16.19 -10.19 -7.50
N VAL A 102 -16.11 -10.45 -6.18
CA VAL A 102 -17.26 -10.36 -5.26
C VAL A 102 -17.30 -9.04 -4.47
N GLU A 103 -16.15 -8.42 -4.16
CA GLU A 103 -16.07 -7.19 -3.35
C GLU A 103 -16.18 -5.90 -4.17
N MET A 104 -16.16 -6.00 -5.51
CA MET A 104 -16.21 -4.84 -6.40
C MET A 104 -17.41 -3.92 -6.18
N LYS A 105 -18.54 -4.40 -5.66
CA LYS A 105 -19.73 -3.56 -5.49
C LYS A 105 -19.63 -2.58 -4.32
N GLU A 106 -18.89 -2.88 -3.26
CA GLU A 106 -18.76 -1.96 -2.12
C GLU A 106 -17.65 -0.92 -2.36
N ILE A 107 -16.56 -1.28 -3.04
CA ILE A 107 -15.45 -0.35 -3.29
C ILE A 107 -15.85 0.85 -4.15
N TYR A 108 -16.78 0.70 -5.12
CA TYR A 108 -17.28 1.82 -5.93
C TYR A 108 -18.25 2.73 -5.18
N THR A 109 -18.80 2.29 -4.05
CA THR A 109 -19.72 3.09 -3.23
C THR A 109 -18.99 3.96 -2.21
N THR A 110 -17.75 3.60 -1.88
CA THR A 110 -16.91 4.38 -0.96
C THR A 110 -16.03 5.36 -1.73
N ASN A 111 -15.78 6.54 -1.17
CA ASN A 111 -14.89 7.54 -1.78
C ASN A 111 -13.41 7.11 -1.78
N HIS A 112 -13.06 6.01 -1.10
CA HIS A 112 -11.68 5.56 -0.87
C HIS A 112 -10.90 5.32 -2.18
N ILE A 113 -11.49 4.63 -3.16
CA ILE A 113 -10.83 4.37 -4.44
C ILE A 113 -10.59 5.67 -5.22
N TRP A 114 -11.55 6.60 -5.20
CA TRP A 114 -11.39 7.91 -5.83
C TRP A 114 -10.27 8.72 -5.17
N THR A 115 -10.19 8.70 -3.84
CA THR A 115 -9.09 9.32 -3.09
C THR A 115 -7.73 8.69 -3.43
N LEU A 116 -7.66 7.37 -3.64
CA LEU A 116 -6.44 6.72 -4.14
C LEU A 116 -6.08 7.21 -5.55
N PHE A 117 -7.05 7.29 -6.47
CA PHE A 117 -6.79 7.79 -7.83
C PHE A 117 -6.35 9.25 -7.86
N GLU A 118 -6.93 10.11 -7.03
CA GLU A 118 -6.44 11.47 -6.85
C GLU A 118 -4.98 11.48 -6.39
N ASN A 119 -4.59 10.57 -5.50
CA ASN A 119 -3.20 10.42 -5.07
C ASN A 119 -2.28 9.92 -6.18
N PHE A 120 -2.71 8.97 -7.01
CA PHE A 120 -1.94 8.49 -8.17
C PHE A 120 -1.67 9.63 -9.17
N ILE A 121 -2.65 10.51 -9.40
CA ILE A 121 -2.46 11.70 -10.24
C ILE A 121 -1.38 12.62 -9.66
N LEU A 122 -1.34 12.79 -8.33
CA LEU A 122 -0.29 13.57 -7.67
C LEU A 122 1.09 12.92 -7.82
N ASP A 123 1.19 11.60 -7.73
CA ASP A 123 2.45 10.88 -7.93
C ASP A 123 2.94 10.95 -9.39
N MET A 124 2.04 10.83 -10.37
CA MET A 124 2.34 11.10 -11.78
C MET A 124 2.86 12.52 -11.99
N ALA A 125 2.21 13.52 -11.38
CA ALA A 125 2.67 14.91 -11.45
C ALA A 125 4.04 15.10 -10.79
N ARG A 126 4.32 14.40 -9.67
CA ARG A 126 5.64 14.40 -9.02
C ARG A 126 6.72 13.82 -9.93
N VAL A 127 6.45 12.72 -10.64
CA VAL A 127 7.37 12.17 -11.65
C VAL A 127 7.68 13.20 -12.74
N CYS A 128 6.65 13.84 -13.32
CA CYS A 128 6.82 14.87 -14.33
C CYS A 128 7.70 16.03 -13.84
N ASN A 129 7.41 16.55 -12.63
CA ASN A 129 8.18 17.64 -12.02
C ASN A 129 9.64 17.26 -11.73
N LYS A 130 9.89 16.04 -11.25
CA LYS A 130 11.25 15.53 -10.98
C LYS A 130 12.05 15.37 -12.28
N ARG A 131 11.42 14.87 -13.34
CA ARG A 131 12.03 14.78 -14.68
C ARG A 131 12.37 16.14 -15.27
N GLU A 132 11.49 17.13 -15.16
CA GLU A 132 11.75 18.50 -15.62
C GLU A 132 12.96 19.11 -14.92
N LYS A 133 13.07 18.88 -13.60
CA LYS A 133 14.21 19.33 -12.78
C LYS A 133 15.47 18.47 -12.94
N ARG A 134 15.45 17.42 -13.77
CA ARG A 134 16.55 16.45 -13.97
C ARG A 134 17.01 15.79 -12.67
N LEU A 135 16.06 15.52 -11.77
CA LEU A 135 16.27 14.78 -10.53
C LEU A 135 15.66 13.38 -10.70
N PRO A 136 16.42 12.37 -11.15
CA PRO A 136 15.86 11.05 -11.39
C PRO A 136 15.39 10.42 -10.07
N ASP A 137 14.20 9.82 -10.11
CA ASP A 137 13.65 9.01 -9.02
C ASP A 137 13.13 7.69 -9.62
N PRO A 138 14.03 6.70 -9.83
CA PRO A 138 13.68 5.46 -10.51
C PRO A 138 12.65 4.64 -9.73
N THR A 139 12.61 4.77 -8.40
CA THR A 139 11.64 4.06 -7.56
C THR A 139 10.23 4.60 -7.79
N LEU A 140 10.05 5.93 -7.74
CA LEU A 140 8.77 6.57 -8.02
C LEU A 140 8.33 6.36 -9.47
N GLU A 141 9.26 6.45 -10.43
CA GLU A 141 8.96 6.17 -11.83
C GLU A 141 8.48 4.74 -12.04
N LYS A 142 9.15 3.76 -11.44
CA LYS A 142 8.72 2.36 -11.50
C LYS A 142 7.33 2.19 -10.88
N TYR A 143 7.11 2.74 -9.69
CA TYR A 143 5.81 2.68 -9.00
C TYR A 143 4.68 3.23 -9.88
N VAL A 144 4.84 4.43 -10.45
CA VAL A 144 3.83 5.02 -11.32
C VAL A 144 3.59 4.17 -12.56
N LEU A 145 4.66 3.71 -13.22
CA LEU A 145 4.54 3.00 -14.50
C LEU A 145 4.00 1.59 -14.38
N THR A 146 4.27 0.90 -13.27
CA THR A 146 3.87 -0.51 -13.10
C THR A 146 2.74 -0.70 -12.10
N VAL A 147 2.64 0.11 -11.04
CA VAL A 147 1.61 -0.09 -10.03
C VAL A 147 0.40 0.79 -10.31
N ASP A 148 0.57 2.12 -10.34
CA ASP A 148 -0.56 3.04 -10.52
C ASP A 148 -1.29 2.80 -11.85
N LEU A 149 -0.54 2.70 -12.95
CA LEU A 149 -1.15 2.50 -14.28
C LEU A 149 -1.83 1.13 -14.41
N GLU A 150 -1.26 0.07 -13.85
CA GLU A 150 -1.89 -1.26 -13.86
C GLU A 150 -3.16 -1.26 -13.02
N THR A 151 -3.14 -0.66 -11.82
CA THR A 151 -4.32 -0.50 -10.98
C THR A 151 -5.43 0.27 -11.70
N ILE A 152 -5.13 1.44 -12.27
CA ILE A 152 -6.11 2.23 -13.03
C ILE A 152 -6.66 1.43 -14.21
N SER A 153 -5.79 0.74 -14.96
CA SER A 153 -6.19 -0.09 -16.10
C SER A 153 -7.13 -1.22 -15.65
N ALA A 154 -6.78 -1.94 -14.59
CA ALA A 154 -7.60 -3.01 -14.04
C ALA A 154 -8.97 -2.49 -13.63
N PHE A 155 -9.04 -1.41 -12.87
CA PHE A 155 -10.30 -0.77 -12.50
C PHE A 155 -11.14 -0.30 -13.70
N SER A 156 -10.50 0.16 -14.78
CA SER A 156 -11.22 0.57 -15.99
C SER A 156 -11.83 -0.60 -16.77
N ALA A 157 -11.25 -1.80 -16.66
CA ALA A 157 -11.75 -3.02 -17.30
C ALA A 157 -12.94 -3.65 -16.57
N LEU A 158 -13.18 -3.26 -15.31
CA LEU A 158 -14.30 -3.74 -14.48
C LEU A 158 -15.61 -2.99 -14.73
N ARG A 159 -15.59 -1.96 -15.59
CA ARG A 159 -16.75 -1.15 -15.97
C ARG A 159 -17.25 -1.49 -17.36
#